data_AF-A0A2J7ZPH3-F1
#
_entry.id   AF-A0A2J7ZPH3-F1
#
_cell.length_a   1.000
_cell.length_b   1.000
_cell.length_c   1.000
_cell.angle_alpha   90.00
_cell.angle_beta   90.00
_cell.angle_gamma   90.00
#
_symmetry.space_group_name_H-M   'P 1'
#
loop_
_entity.id
_entity.type
_entity.pdbx_description
1 polymer ?
#
loop_
_entity_poly.entity_id
_entity_poly.type
_entity_poly.pdbx_seq_one_letter_code
_entity_poly.pdbx_strand_id
1 'polypeptide(L)'
;MASGVVAAIGEVYELFGTGVLSDSDLVFCLEEAAPADAAGAPADPAAISVTAVVGQPLLGHSLVLCLASERFRAQLCVPLGSETEVPFARAAIGYAYTGRVAAGSVREALGVRRQAGYLQIDGCAAACNDLLLGILEAGKVGVRTAPAPSSAAAELTECWGLMPDPVDDPSFAPVLVAAMEALVRHFGDTLAVLNTPSLRQQLLQLPAAAVEALLGSKAFGTDTEDSVLLLLATWIKANHSQTDAEARERLCQLVWLVQLSRPYLTSALLALAADYETEAAGLPCAWFPISVPEAGFIIALATAPAGQETEATLRLGGPLYDTQSPWYSTIPRPQCLSGAGRHFEWAISEQELREGLGRLKPERPVNVYGSFAGGDRLCARGFEWKVMCQVQHEATSAGCFLECAMPAAYDVPGSRLGSSSKAAATVGLEARFAVHSWGGSARQDAFVHEFKAQRVNFARLQPAGGVEVLAGWAAYLRDGRLGRLTGTLTLLARA
;
A
#
# COMPACT_ATOMS: atom_id res chain seq x y z
N MET A 1 -28.73 35.00 -9.50
CA MET A 1 -29.76 35.06 -10.57
C MET A 1 -29.89 33.75 -11.37
N ALA A 2 -28.90 32.85 -11.40
CA ALA A 2 -29.00 31.56 -12.11
C ALA A 2 -30.09 30.61 -11.56
N SER A 3 -30.31 30.56 -10.24
CA SER A 3 -31.27 29.62 -9.63
C SER A 3 -32.75 29.89 -9.97
N GLY A 4 -33.13 31.13 -10.34
CA GLY A 4 -34.51 31.48 -10.69
C GLY A 4 -34.91 31.13 -12.14
N VAL A 5 -33.94 31.07 -13.05
CA VAL A 5 -34.16 30.70 -14.46
C VAL A 5 -34.33 29.17 -14.60
N VAL A 6 -33.67 28.40 -13.74
CA VAL A 6 -33.75 26.92 -13.72
C VAL A 6 -35.16 26.41 -13.38
N ALA A 7 -35.94 27.14 -12.57
CA ALA A 7 -37.30 26.71 -12.20
C ALA A 7 -38.34 26.85 -13.34
N ALA A 8 -38.14 27.77 -14.28
CA ALA A 8 -38.97 27.89 -15.49
C ALA A 8 -38.56 26.91 -16.60
N ILE A 9 -37.41 26.24 -16.44
CA ILE A 9 -36.75 25.33 -17.38
C ILE A 9 -36.99 23.86 -16.99
N GLY A 10 -37.88 23.58 -16.03
CA GLY A 10 -38.15 22.24 -15.51
C GLY A 10 -38.52 21.18 -16.56
N GLU A 11 -38.98 21.55 -17.75
CA GLU A 11 -39.25 20.61 -18.86
C GLU A 11 -38.04 20.42 -19.81
N VAL A 12 -37.03 21.30 -19.78
CA VAL A 12 -35.94 21.32 -20.76
C VAL A 12 -34.93 20.19 -20.53
N TYR A 13 -34.77 19.70 -19.29
CA TYR A 13 -33.86 18.59 -19.04
C TYR A 13 -34.34 17.28 -19.72
N GLU A 14 -35.65 17.10 -19.90
CA GLU A 14 -36.22 15.95 -20.63
C GLU A 14 -35.95 16.03 -22.13
N LEU A 15 -35.64 17.23 -22.64
CA LEU A 15 -35.32 17.46 -24.04
C LEU A 15 -33.84 17.17 -24.36
N PHE A 16 -32.97 17.08 -23.35
CA PHE A 16 -31.53 16.86 -23.54
C PHE A 16 -31.27 15.54 -24.30
N GLY A 17 -30.56 15.64 -25.44
CA GLY A 17 -30.26 14.49 -26.29
C GLY A 17 -31.41 13.96 -27.14
N THR A 18 -32.63 14.48 -27.02
CA THR A 18 -33.81 14.05 -27.82
C THR A 18 -33.88 14.70 -29.20
N GLY A 19 -33.16 15.80 -29.41
CA GLY A 19 -33.22 16.63 -30.61
C GLY A 19 -34.43 17.58 -30.67
N VAL A 20 -35.37 17.47 -29.72
CA VAL A 20 -36.53 18.37 -29.66
C VAL A 20 -36.05 19.78 -29.31
N LEU A 21 -36.31 20.72 -30.21
CA LEU A 21 -35.89 22.14 -30.11
C LEU A 21 -34.37 22.37 -30.05
N SER A 22 -33.55 21.37 -30.42
CA SER A 22 -32.10 21.54 -30.51
C SER A 22 -31.75 22.56 -31.58
N ASP A 23 -30.97 23.57 -31.23
CA ASP A 23 -30.46 24.61 -32.14
C ASP A 23 -28.93 24.57 -32.25
N SER A 24 -28.29 23.56 -31.67
CA SER A 24 -26.83 23.39 -31.69
C SER A 24 -26.42 21.92 -31.68
N ASP A 25 -25.38 21.63 -32.45
CA ASP A 25 -24.72 20.32 -32.49
C ASP A 25 -23.34 20.46 -31.85
N LEU A 26 -23.16 19.85 -30.69
CA LEU A 26 -21.87 19.75 -30.04
C LEU A 26 -21.08 18.59 -30.66
N VAL A 27 -19.91 18.90 -31.19
CA VAL A 27 -19.05 17.91 -31.84
C VAL A 27 -17.87 17.60 -30.93
N PHE A 28 -17.57 16.32 -30.69
CA PHE A 28 -16.39 15.93 -29.92
C PHE A 28 -15.22 15.69 -30.86
N CYS A 29 -14.08 16.25 -30.51
CA CYS A 29 -12.92 16.41 -31.39
C CYS A 29 -11.70 15.85 -30.67
N LEU A 30 -10.83 15.06 -31.31
CA LEU A 30 -9.54 14.70 -30.69
C LEU A 30 -8.56 15.86 -30.80
N GLU A 31 -7.85 16.16 -29.71
CA GLU A 31 -6.70 17.05 -29.75
C GLU A 31 -5.56 16.38 -30.52
N GLU A 32 -5.08 17.05 -31.57
CA GLU A 32 -3.87 16.66 -32.26
C GLU A 32 -2.68 16.93 -31.33
N ALA A 33 -1.94 15.89 -30.94
CA ALA A 33 -0.70 16.08 -30.20
C ALA A 33 0.22 16.95 -31.05
N ALA A 34 0.51 18.16 -30.58
CA ALA A 34 1.41 19.07 -31.28
C ALA A 34 2.73 18.33 -31.58
N PRO A 35 3.23 18.36 -32.83
CA PRO A 35 4.45 17.65 -33.18
C PRO A 35 5.57 18.13 -32.27
N ALA A 36 6.18 17.20 -31.54
CA ALA A 36 7.15 17.48 -30.48
C ALA A 36 8.40 18.28 -30.96
N ASP A 37 8.61 18.39 -32.27
CA ASP A 37 9.79 18.98 -32.89
C ASP A 37 9.65 20.47 -33.28
N ALA A 38 8.50 21.11 -33.07
CA ALA A 38 8.29 22.53 -33.42
C ALA A 38 8.68 23.50 -32.30
N ALA A 39 9.86 23.31 -31.68
CA ALA A 39 10.38 24.21 -30.65
C ALA A 39 10.97 25.48 -31.29
N GLY A 40 10.16 26.51 -31.55
CA GLY A 40 10.74 27.79 -32.00
C GLY A 40 9.81 28.96 -32.35
N ALA A 41 8.50 28.78 -32.49
CA ALA A 41 7.59 29.88 -32.81
C ALA A 41 6.53 30.06 -31.70
N PRO A 42 6.23 31.30 -31.26
CA PRO A 42 5.12 31.56 -30.35
C PRO A 42 3.81 31.21 -31.07
N ALA A 43 3.22 30.07 -30.70
CA ALA A 43 1.93 29.64 -31.22
C ALA A 43 0.83 30.56 -30.70
N ASP A 44 -0.07 30.97 -31.59
CA ASP A 44 -1.29 31.67 -31.24
C ASP A 44 -2.23 30.68 -30.50
N PRO A 45 -2.57 30.92 -29.21
CA PRO A 45 -3.37 29.99 -28.41
C PRO A 45 -4.81 29.79 -28.93
N ALA A 46 -5.23 30.52 -29.97
CA ALA A 46 -6.58 30.42 -30.53
C ALA A 46 -6.75 29.41 -31.68
N ALA A 47 -5.68 28.86 -32.25
CA ALA A 47 -5.76 27.97 -33.42
C ALA A 47 -5.54 26.49 -33.04
N ILE A 48 -6.57 25.85 -32.46
CA ILE A 48 -6.57 24.40 -32.21
C ILE A 48 -6.86 23.67 -33.54
N SER A 49 -5.90 22.88 -34.02
CA SER A 49 -6.09 21.98 -35.16
C SER A 49 -6.94 20.78 -34.74
N VAL A 50 -8.16 20.68 -35.25
CA VAL A 50 -9.08 19.57 -34.99
C VAL A 50 -8.92 18.51 -36.09
N THR A 51 -8.53 17.30 -35.72
CA THR A 51 -8.16 16.25 -36.70
C THR A 51 -9.24 15.20 -36.94
N ALA A 52 -10.02 14.84 -35.91
CA ALA A 52 -11.03 13.81 -36.03
C ALA A 52 -12.23 14.09 -35.12
N VAL A 53 -13.43 14.02 -35.70
CA VAL A 53 -14.70 13.99 -34.95
C VAL A 53 -14.89 12.59 -34.39
N VAL A 54 -15.19 12.48 -33.09
CA VAL A 54 -15.35 11.20 -32.40
C VAL A 54 -16.76 11.08 -31.83
N GLY A 55 -17.36 9.91 -32.04
CA GLY A 55 -18.72 9.63 -31.62
C GLY A 55 -19.79 10.41 -32.39
N GLN A 56 -21.04 10.27 -31.97
CA GLN A 56 -22.14 11.05 -32.52
C GLN A 56 -22.08 12.49 -31.97
N PRO A 57 -22.53 13.50 -32.72
CA PRO A 57 -22.78 14.82 -32.15
C PRO A 57 -23.77 14.74 -30.97
N LEU A 58 -23.64 15.66 -30.02
CA LEU A 58 -24.59 15.83 -28.93
C LEU A 58 -25.51 17.02 -29.26
N LEU A 59 -26.79 16.72 -29.43
CA LEU A 59 -27.83 17.72 -29.66
C LEU A 59 -28.06 18.52 -28.36
N GLY A 60 -28.03 19.85 -28.46
CA GLY A 60 -28.19 20.74 -27.33
C GLY A 60 -28.82 22.09 -27.69
N HIS A 61 -29.09 22.87 -26.65
CA HIS A 61 -29.70 24.19 -26.72
C HIS A 61 -28.65 25.26 -26.41
N SER A 62 -28.31 26.09 -27.39
CA SER A 62 -27.30 27.17 -27.31
C SER A 62 -27.51 28.06 -26.08
N LEU A 63 -28.76 28.37 -25.74
CA LEU A 63 -29.08 29.17 -24.55
C LEU A 63 -28.61 28.50 -23.26
N VAL A 64 -28.88 27.20 -23.07
CA VAL A 64 -28.48 26.45 -21.87
C VAL A 64 -26.97 26.34 -21.80
N LEU A 65 -26.33 26.00 -22.92
CA LEU A 65 -24.87 25.85 -23.01
C LEU A 65 -24.15 27.16 -22.69
N CYS A 66 -24.57 28.27 -23.30
CA CYS A 66 -23.97 29.60 -23.08
C CYS A 66 -24.23 30.16 -21.66
N LEU A 67 -25.27 29.70 -20.99
CA LEU A 67 -25.55 30.04 -19.59
C LEU A 67 -24.71 29.23 -18.62
N ALA A 68 -24.37 27.98 -18.98
CA ALA A 68 -23.62 27.07 -18.13
C ALA A 68 -22.10 27.24 -18.24
N SER A 69 -21.60 27.73 -19.38
CA SER A 69 -20.18 27.95 -19.61
C SER A 69 -19.91 29.04 -20.65
N GLU A 70 -18.92 29.89 -20.37
CA GLU A 70 -18.40 30.88 -21.32
C GLU A 70 -17.73 30.24 -22.55
N ARG A 71 -17.20 29.01 -22.42
CA ARG A 71 -16.55 28.32 -23.54
C ARG A 71 -17.52 28.01 -24.67
N PHE A 72 -18.77 27.65 -24.35
CA PHE A 72 -19.77 27.38 -25.37
C PHE A 72 -20.23 28.61 -26.14
N ARG A 73 -19.98 29.83 -25.63
CA ARG A 73 -20.18 31.06 -26.42
C ARG A 73 -19.13 31.22 -27.52
N ALA A 74 -17.94 30.68 -27.31
CA ALA A 74 -16.84 30.79 -28.25
C ALA A 74 -16.81 29.61 -29.24
N GLN A 75 -17.06 28.39 -28.77
CA GLN A 75 -16.84 27.17 -29.55
C GLN A 75 -17.84 26.06 -29.18
N LEU A 76 -18.38 25.37 -30.20
CA LEU A 76 -19.26 24.19 -30.06
C LEU A 76 -18.52 22.86 -30.33
N CYS A 77 -17.22 22.90 -30.57
CA CYS A 77 -16.36 21.71 -30.60
C CYS A 77 -15.76 21.50 -29.21
N VAL A 78 -15.89 20.28 -28.68
CA VAL A 78 -15.32 19.86 -27.41
C VAL A 78 -14.06 19.04 -27.70
N PRO A 79 -12.87 19.62 -27.55
CA PRO A 79 -11.63 18.87 -27.70
C PRO A 79 -11.43 17.88 -26.55
N LEU A 80 -10.96 16.67 -26.88
CA LEU A 80 -10.77 15.53 -26.00
C LEU A 80 -9.36 14.98 -26.17
N GLY A 81 -8.77 14.49 -25.08
CA GLY A 81 -7.47 13.81 -25.11
C GLY A 81 -7.58 12.37 -25.65
N SER A 82 -8.75 11.75 -25.58
CA SER A 82 -9.02 10.43 -26.15
C SER A 82 -10.52 10.17 -26.36
N GLU A 83 -10.85 9.18 -27.18
CA GLU A 83 -12.24 8.75 -27.38
C GLU A 83 -12.93 8.27 -26.09
N THR A 84 -12.15 7.75 -25.13
CA THR A 84 -12.68 7.29 -23.84
C THR A 84 -13.24 8.42 -22.97
N GLU A 85 -12.95 9.69 -23.31
CA GLU A 85 -13.43 10.86 -22.59
C GLU A 85 -14.82 11.33 -23.04
N VAL A 86 -15.34 10.84 -24.18
CA VAL A 86 -16.65 11.25 -24.72
C VAL A 86 -17.79 11.05 -23.69
N PRO A 87 -17.91 9.91 -22.98
CA PRO A 87 -18.94 9.74 -21.96
C PRO A 87 -18.82 10.76 -20.81
N PHE A 88 -17.60 11.12 -20.41
CA PHE A 88 -17.37 12.06 -19.32
C PHE A 88 -17.75 13.49 -19.72
N ALA A 89 -17.38 13.91 -20.93
CA ALA A 89 -17.77 15.22 -21.47
C ALA A 89 -19.29 15.33 -21.63
N ARG A 90 -19.94 14.25 -22.12
CA ARG A 90 -21.40 14.18 -22.22
C ARG A 90 -22.08 14.28 -20.86
N ALA A 91 -21.56 13.60 -19.83
CA ALA A 91 -22.11 13.68 -18.48
C ALA A 91 -21.89 15.06 -17.84
N ALA A 92 -20.75 15.72 -18.08
CA ALA A 92 -20.50 17.09 -17.64
C ALA A 92 -21.47 18.08 -18.31
N ILE A 93 -21.71 17.94 -19.62
CA ILE A 93 -22.70 18.76 -20.34
C ILE A 93 -24.11 18.44 -19.84
N GLY A 94 -24.44 17.17 -19.60
CA GLY A 94 -25.72 16.75 -19.02
C GLY A 94 -25.98 17.37 -17.64
N TYR A 95 -24.94 17.62 -16.84
CA TYR A 95 -25.06 18.35 -15.58
C TYR A 95 -25.60 19.78 -15.80
N ALA A 96 -25.22 20.47 -16.87
CA ALA A 96 -25.73 21.80 -17.19
C ALA A 96 -27.27 21.82 -17.39
N TYR A 97 -27.84 20.70 -17.83
CA TYR A 97 -29.29 20.53 -18.02
C TYR A 97 -29.99 20.04 -16.76
N THR A 98 -29.37 19.10 -16.03
CA THR A 98 -30.04 18.31 -14.98
C THR A 98 -29.69 18.75 -13.56
N GLY A 99 -28.58 19.48 -13.39
CA GLY A 99 -27.98 19.75 -12.09
C GLY A 99 -27.49 18.50 -11.34
N ARG A 100 -27.34 17.36 -12.03
CA ARG A 100 -26.93 16.08 -11.43
C ARG A 100 -25.78 15.45 -12.21
N VAL A 101 -24.80 14.91 -11.49
CA VAL A 101 -23.66 14.20 -12.08
C VAL A 101 -24.05 12.76 -12.34
N ALA A 102 -24.03 12.34 -13.60
CA ALA A 102 -24.29 10.96 -14.00
C ALA A 102 -22.99 10.14 -13.97
N ALA A 103 -22.57 9.72 -12.78
CA ALA A 103 -21.42 8.83 -12.57
C ALA A 103 -21.75 7.79 -11.49
N GLY A 104 -21.36 6.53 -11.72
CA GLY A 104 -21.56 5.40 -10.81
C GLY A 104 -20.29 4.92 -10.11
N SER A 105 -19.12 5.41 -10.51
CA SER A 105 -17.80 4.97 -10.02
C SER A 105 -16.88 6.16 -9.70
N VAL A 106 -15.78 5.88 -8.97
CA VAL A 106 -14.76 6.90 -8.66
C VAL A 106 -14.13 7.42 -9.96
N ARG A 107 -13.85 6.51 -10.90
CA ARG A 107 -13.26 6.82 -12.21
C ARG A 107 -14.14 7.77 -13.02
N GLU A 108 -15.43 7.44 -13.15
CA GLU A 108 -16.37 8.27 -13.90
C GLU A 108 -16.51 9.65 -13.27
N ALA A 109 -16.65 9.74 -11.95
CA ALA A 109 -16.79 11.03 -11.27
C ALA A 109 -15.54 11.92 -11.45
N LEU A 110 -14.33 11.36 -11.37
CA LEU A 110 -13.08 12.09 -11.67
C LEU A 110 -13.00 12.51 -13.15
N GLY A 111 -13.40 11.63 -14.07
CA GLY A 111 -13.46 11.93 -15.50
C GLY A 111 -14.41 13.09 -15.81
N VAL A 112 -15.64 13.04 -15.26
CA VAL A 112 -16.65 14.11 -15.41
C VAL A 112 -16.13 15.41 -14.81
N ARG A 113 -15.53 15.35 -13.62
CA ARG A 113 -14.94 16.53 -12.96
C ARG A 113 -13.87 17.19 -13.82
N ARG A 114 -12.94 16.41 -14.38
CA ARG A 114 -11.87 16.93 -15.25
C ARG A 114 -12.46 17.61 -16.48
N GLN A 115 -13.43 16.97 -17.16
CA GLN A 115 -14.10 17.54 -18.31
C GLN A 115 -14.91 18.80 -17.95
N ALA A 116 -15.57 18.82 -16.79
CA ALA A 116 -16.28 19.98 -16.30
C ALA A 116 -15.36 21.17 -16.02
N GLY A 117 -14.19 20.93 -15.44
CA GLY A 117 -13.17 21.97 -15.22
C GLY A 117 -12.64 22.53 -16.54
N TYR A 118 -12.35 21.65 -17.51
CA TYR A 118 -11.95 22.04 -18.87
C TYR A 118 -13.02 22.89 -19.57
N LEU A 119 -14.27 22.42 -19.53
CA LEU A 119 -15.42 23.09 -20.13
C LEU A 119 -15.89 24.29 -19.33
N GLN A 120 -15.38 24.54 -18.12
CA GLN A 120 -15.81 25.62 -17.22
C GLN A 120 -17.33 25.58 -16.94
N ILE A 121 -17.87 24.39 -16.66
CA ILE A 121 -19.29 24.23 -16.31
C ILE A 121 -19.47 24.52 -14.82
N ASP A 122 -20.10 25.65 -14.52
CA ASP A 122 -20.26 26.15 -13.15
C ASP A 122 -20.94 25.12 -12.23
N GLY A 123 -20.34 24.89 -11.05
CA GLY A 123 -20.87 24.01 -10.02
C GLY A 123 -20.71 22.50 -10.28
N CYS A 124 -20.40 22.07 -11.50
CA CYS A 124 -20.30 20.64 -11.82
C CYS A 124 -19.13 19.96 -11.09
N ALA A 125 -17.98 20.61 -10.98
CA ALA A 125 -16.83 20.08 -10.23
C ALA A 125 -17.14 19.89 -8.73
N ALA A 126 -17.86 20.84 -8.12
CA ALA A 126 -18.29 20.73 -6.73
C ALA A 126 -19.27 19.55 -6.53
N ALA A 127 -20.24 19.39 -7.43
CA ALA A 127 -21.16 18.25 -7.40
C ALA A 127 -20.44 16.90 -7.59
N CYS A 128 -19.38 16.86 -8.41
CA CYS A 128 -18.53 15.67 -8.51
C CYS A 128 -17.77 15.39 -7.20
N ASN A 129 -17.27 16.42 -6.52
CA ASN A 129 -16.62 16.26 -5.22
C ASN A 129 -17.59 15.69 -4.17
N ASP A 130 -18.82 16.21 -4.11
CA ASP A 130 -19.86 15.72 -3.20
C ASP A 130 -20.22 14.25 -3.49
N LEU A 131 -20.33 13.89 -4.76
CA LEU A 131 -20.55 12.50 -5.19
C LEU A 131 -19.39 11.59 -4.77
N LEU A 132 -18.14 12.01 -5.00
CA LEU A 132 -16.94 11.26 -4.61
C LEU A 132 -16.89 11.04 -3.10
N LEU A 133 -17.18 12.08 -2.30
CA LEU A 133 -17.30 11.95 -0.85
C LEU A 133 -18.37 10.92 -0.48
N GLY A 134 -19.55 10.98 -1.10
CA GLY A 134 -20.62 10.00 -0.89
C GLY A 134 -20.18 8.55 -1.19
N ILE A 135 -19.46 8.33 -2.28
CA ILE A 135 -18.93 7.00 -2.66
C ILE A 135 -17.90 6.51 -1.63
N LEU A 136 -17.00 7.38 -1.18
CA LEU A 136 -15.95 7.04 -0.20
C LEU A 136 -16.52 6.79 1.20
N GLU A 137 -17.54 7.54 1.61
CA GLU A 137 -18.24 7.37 2.88
C GLU A 137 -19.12 6.11 2.90
N ALA A 138 -19.78 5.76 1.78
CA ALA A 138 -20.58 4.53 1.68
C ALA A 138 -19.73 3.27 1.98
N GLY A 139 -18.44 3.30 1.63
CA GLY A 139 -17.47 2.26 1.96
C GLY A 139 -17.22 2.08 3.48
N LYS A 140 -17.55 3.06 4.32
CA LYS A 140 -17.39 2.96 5.79
C LYS A 140 -18.47 2.08 6.44
N VAL A 141 -19.67 2.05 5.87
CA VAL A 141 -20.87 1.43 6.50
C VAL A 141 -21.02 -0.06 6.13
N GLY A 142 -20.06 -0.63 5.40
CA GLY A 142 -20.12 -1.98 4.85
C GLY A 142 -20.31 -3.09 5.89
N VAL A 143 -21.57 -3.42 6.18
CA VAL A 143 -22.00 -4.73 6.70
C VAL A 143 -21.58 -5.79 5.68
N ARG A 144 -20.74 -6.75 6.09
CA ARG A 144 -20.15 -7.83 5.28
C ARG A 144 -21.18 -8.84 4.76
N THR A 145 -22.10 -8.45 3.90
CA THR A 145 -23.02 -9.36 3.22
C THR A 145 -22.83 -9.29 1.70
N ALA A 146 -22.31 -10.39 1.14
CA ALA A 146 -22.04 -10.68 -0.29
C ALA A 146 -20.73 -10.12 -0.89
N PRO A 147 -20.10 -10.82 -1.88
CA PRO A 147 -18.88 -10.38 -2.54
C PRO A 147 -19.18 -9.16 -3.43
N ALA A 148 -18.86 -7.98 -2.92
CA ALA A 148 -19.11 -6.72 -3.61
C ALA A 148 -18.15 -6.52 -4.81
N PRO A 149 -18.58 -5.77 -5.84
CA PRO A 149 -17.69 -5.20 -6.85
C PRO A 149 -16.53 -4.43 -6.20
N SER A 150 -15.46 -4.19 -6.97
CA SER A 150 -14.21 -3.52 -6.57
C SER A 150 -14.46 -2.44 -5.50
N SER A 151 -13.77 -2.52 -4.35
CA SER A 151 -13.96 -1.52 -3.31
C SER A 151 -13.64 -0.14 -3.88
N ALA A 152 -14.38 0.91 -3.48
CA ALA A 152 -14.09 2.27 -3.93
C ALA A 152 -12.61 2.66 -3.72
N ALA A 153 -11.97 2.10 -2.68
CA ALA A 153 -10.55 2.24 -2.45
C ALA A 153 -9.68 1.60 -3.54
N ALA A 154 -10.02 0.41 -4.06
CA ALA A 154 -9.29 -0.20 -5.17
C ALA A 154 -9.44 0.63 -6.46
N GLU A 155 -10.64 1.10 -6.80
CA GLU A 155 -10.82 2.01 -7.95
C GLU A 155 -10.03 3.31 -7.77
N LEU A 156 -9.99 3.84 -6.54
CA LEU A 156 -9.23 5.03 -6.20
C LEU A 156 -7.73 4.86 -6.44
N THR A 157 -7.19 3.67 -6.18
CA THR A 157 -5.79 3.38 -6.46
C THR A 157 -5.46 3.40 -7.96
N GLU A 158 -6.38 2.91 -8.80
CA GLU A 158 -6.22 2.95 -10.25
C GLU A 158 -6.37 4.37 -10.82
N CYS A 159 -7.18 5.20 -10.17
CA CYS A 159 -7.51 6.54 -10.64
C CYS A 159 -6.67 7.66 -9.99
N TRP A 160 -5.66 7.32 -9.19
CA TRP A 160 -4.89 8.31 -8.44
C TRP A 160 -4.23 9.36 -9.35
N GLY A 161 -3.76 8.95 -10.53
CA GLY A 161 -3.19 9.86 -11.53
C GLY A 161 -4.19 10.84 -12.16
N LEU A 162 -5.50 10.66 -11.92
CA LEU A 162 -6.56 11.57 -12.39
C LEU A 162 -6.95 12.61 -11.31
N MET A 163 -6.39 12.52 -10.10
CA MET A 163 -6.70 13.45 -9.03
C MET A 163 -6.05 14.82 -9.29
N PRO A 164 -6.80 15.92 -9.16
CA PRO A 164 -6.23 17.27 -9.19
C PRO A 164 -5.23 17.48 -8.07
N ASP A 165 -4.18 18.25 -8.36
CA ASP A 165 -3.29 18.77 -7.31
C ASP A 165 -4.08 19.77 -6.44
N PRO A 166 -4.11 19.63 -5.11
CA PRO A 166 -4.80 20.57 -4.22
C PRO A 166 -4.21 21.99 -4.25
N VAL A 167 -2.98 22.19 -4.75
CA VAL A 167 -2.40 23.51 -5.00
C VAL A 167 -3.11 24.22 -6.15
N ASP A 168 -3.39 23.49 -7.23
CA ASP A 168 -4.09 24.01 -8.40
C ASP A 168 -5.60 24.10 -8.17
N ASP A 169 -6.15 23.17 -7.39
CA ASP A 169 -7.58 23.09 -7.10
C ASP A 169 -7.86 22.79 -5.62
N PRO A 170 -7.83 23.83 -4.75
CA PRO A 170 -8.05 23.68 -3.32
C PRO A 170 -9.42 23.11 -2.95
N SER A 171 -10.41 23.19 -3.85
CA SER A 171 -11.76 22.65 -3.62
C SER A 171 -11.76 21.12 -3.53
N PHE A 172 -10.73 20.46 -4.07
CA PHE A 172 -10.58 19.00 -4.06
C PHE A 172 -9.99 18.46 -2.75
N ALA A 173 -9.38 19.32 -1.91
CA ALA A 173 -8.69 18.89 -0.69
C ALA A 173 -9.53 17.98 0.24
N PRO A 174 -10.84 18.22 0.48
CA PRO A 174 -11.66 17.31 1.29
C PRO A 174 -11.81 15.91 0.68
N VAL A 175 -11.91 15.82 -0.65
CA VAL A 175 -11.98 14.53 -1.36
C VAL A 175 -10.67 13.78 -1.22
N LEU A 176 -9.54 14.47 -1.35
CA LEU A 176 -8.22 13.86 -1.16
C LEU A 176 -8.04 13.32 0.27
N VAL A 177 -8.47 14.07 1.29
CA VAL A 177 -8.45 13.58 2.68
C VAL A 177 -9.31 12.33 2.85
N ALA A 178 -10.55 12.32 2.34
CA ALA A 178 -11.43 11.16 2.39
C ALA A 178 -10.87 9.95 1.61
N ALA A 179 -10.21 10.22 0.48
CA ALA A 179 -9.54 9.22 -0.34
C ALA A 179 -8.38 8.57 0.42
N MET A 180 -7.56 9.36 1.11
CA MET A 180 -6.49 8.87 1.98
C MET A 180 -7.04 8.02 3.13
N GLU A 181 -8.12 8.45 3.77
CA GLU A 181 -8.79 7.65 4.82
C GLU A 181 -9.32 6.32 4.27
N ALA A 182 -9.88 6.32 3.06
CA ALA A 182 -10.35 5.11 2.38
C ALA A 182 -9.20 4.16 2.04
N LEU A 183 -8.06 4.71 1.59
CA LEU A 183 -6.85 3.96 1.30
C LEU A 183 -6.31 3.27 2.56
N VAL A 184 -6.16 4.03 3.66
CA VAL A 184 -5.71 3.49 4.96
C VAL A 184 -6.67 2.41 5.46
N ARG A 185 -7.98 2.61 5.34
CA ARG A 185 -8.98 1.61 5.74
C ARG A 185 -8.89 0.33 4.92
N HIS A 186 -8.62 0.44 3.62
CA HIS A 186 -8.50 -0.70 2.71
C HIS A 186 -7.24 -1.53 2.98
N PHE A 187 -6.09 -0.88 3.17
CA PHE A 187 -4.83 -1.55 3.48
C PHE A 187 -4.72 -1.96 4.96
N GLY A 188 -5.45 -1.29 5.84
CA GLY A 188 -5.42 -1.47 7.29
C GLY A 188 -4.14 -0.90 7.90
N ASP A 189 -3.12 -1.73 8.01
CA ASP A 189 -1.85 -1.42 8.65
C ASP A 189 -0.69 -2.17 7.99
N THR A 190 0.53 -1.78 8.32
CA THR A 190 1.75 -2.35 7.73
C THR A 190 1.79 -3.88 7.80
N LEU A 191 1.39 -4.49 8.91
CA LEU A 191 1.41 -5.94 9.06
C LEU A 191 0.34 -6.63 8.21
N ALA A 192 -0.84 -6.02 8.06
CA ALA A 192 -1.89 -6.55 7.20
C ALA A 192 -1.42 -6.59 5.74
N VAL A 193 -0.80 -5.50 5.26
CA VAL A 193 -0.25 -5.43 3.89
C VAL A 193 0.88 -6.43 3.70
N LEU A 194 1.85 -6.46 4.62
CA LEU A 194 3.00 -7.35 4.48
C LEU A 194 2.63 -8.83 4.57
N ASN A 195 1.57 -9.22 5.27
CA ASN A 195 1.23 -10.63 5.49
C ASN A 195 0.03 -11.13 4.66
N THR A 196 -0.57 -10.28 3.83
CA THR A 196 -1.69 -10.65 2.96
C THR A 196 -1.27 -10.51 1.49
N PRO A 197 -1.09 -11.60 0.73
CA PRO A 197 -0.57 -11.55 -0.64
C PRO A 197 -1.34 -10.62 -1.59
N SER A 198 -2.67 -10.60 -1.50
CA SER A 198 -3.51 -9.73 -2.33
C SER A 198 -3.30 -8.25 -2.02
N LEU A 199 -3.22 -7.86 -0.74
CA LEU A 199 -2.92 -6.49 -0.34
C LEU A 199 -1.50 -6.09 -0.75
N ARG A 200 -0.52 -6.99 -0.58
CA ARG A 200 0.85 -6.74 -1.05
C ARG A 200 0.89 -6.51 -2.56
N GLN A 201 0.20 -7.33 -3.34
CA GLN A 201 0.12 -7.15 -4.80
C GLN A 201 -0.51 -5.80 -5.16
N GLN A 202 -1.60 -5.41 -4.50
CA GLN A 202 -2.25 -4.11 -4.70
C GLN A 202 -1.34 -2.94 -4.32
N LEU A 203 -0.58 -3.04 -3.22
CA LEU A 203 0.41 -2.04 -2.82
C LEU A 203 1.43 -1.81 -3.95
N LEU A 204 1.92 -2.88 -4.58
CA LEU A 204 2.90 -2.78 -5.65
C LEU A 204 2.38 -2.08 -6.91
N GLN A 205 1.06 -1.99 -7.09
CA GLN A 205 0.43 -1.27 -8.20
C GLN A 205 0.17 0.21 -7.88
N LEU A 206 0.38 0.64 -6.63
CA LEU A 206 0.18 2.04 -6.25
C LEU A 206 1.22 2.94 -6.91
N PRO A 207 0.83 4.12 -7.44
CA PRO A 207 1.78 5.15 -7.80
C PRO A 207 2.47 5.72 -6.56
N ALA A 208 3.65 6.33 -6.75
CA ALA A 208 4.47 6.88 -5.66
C ALA A 208 3.67 7.84 -4.76
N ALA A 209 2.87 8.74 -5.34
CA ALA A 209 2.05 9.69 -4.60
C ALA A 209 1.01 9.02 -3.67
N ALA A 210 0.45 7.88 -4.06
CA ALA A 210 -0.48 7.13 -3.22
C ALA A 210 0.24 6.41 -2.07
N VAL A 211 1.45 5.90 -2.32
CA VAL A 211 2.30 5.32 -1.26
C VAL A 211 2.75 6.41 -0.29
N GLU A 212 3.11 7.59 -0.79
CA GLU A 212 3.45 8.77 0.02
C GLU A 212 2.28 9.16 0.92
N ALA A 213 1.08 9.24 0.36
CA ALA A 213 -0.14 9.51 1.12
C ALA A 213 -0.43 8.43 2.19
N LEU A 214 -0.21 7.15 1.87
CA LEU A 214 -0.40 6.04 2.81
C LEU A 214 0.62 6.11 3.97
N LEU A 215 1.91 6.27 3.66
CA LEU A 215 3.00 6.32 4.65
C LEU A 215 3.01 7.63 5.45
N GLY A 216 2.55 8.73 4.86
CA GLY A 216 2.38 10.02 5.54
C GLY A 216 1.17 10.05 6.49
N SER A 217 0.24 9.11 6.36
CA SER A 217 -0.94 9.07 7.21
C SER A 217 -0.62 8.68 8.65
N LYS A 218 -1.07 9.50 9.60
CA LYS A 218 -1.01 9.22 11.03
C LYS A 218 -1.96 8.10 11.47
N ALA A 219 -2.85 7.61 10.60
CA ALA A 219 -3.76 6.51 10.89
C ALA A 219 -3.20 5.15 10.41
N PHE A 220 -2.17 5.14 9.57
CA PHE A 220 -1.55 3.91 9.08
C PHE A 220 -0.60 3.35 10.15
N GLY A 221 -1.13 2.39 10.93
CA GLY A 221 -0.42 1.80 12.05
C GLY A 221 0.67 0.83 11.61
N THR A 222 1.62 0.57 12.51
CA THR A 222 2.69 -0.41 12.32
C THR A 222 3.01 -1.12 13.64
N ASP A 223 3.72 -2.24 13.58
CA ASP A 223 4.28 -2.87 14.79
C ASP A 223 5.60 -2.22 15.20
N THR A 224 6.50 -1.97 14.25
CA THR A 224 7.68 -1.10 14.37
C THR A 224 7.91 -0.31 13.10
N GLU A 225 8.77 0.70 13.17
CA GLU A 225 9.21 1.42 11.97
C GLU A 225 10.02 0.52 11.03
N ASP A 226 10.64 -0.54 11.54
CA ASP A 226 11.34 -1.54 10.72
C ASP A 226 10.41 -2.16 9.66
N SER A 227 9.16 -2.44 10.04
CA SER A 227 8.17 -2.98 9.11
C SER A 227 7.74 -1.93 8.07
N VAL A 228 7.75 -0.64 8.41
CA VAL A 228 7.49 0.45 7.45
C VAL A 228 8.62 0.53 6.44
N LEU A 229 9.88 0.46 6.90
CA LEU A 229 11.05 0.42 6.03
C LEU A 229 11.04 -0.83 5.13
N LEU A 230 10.63 -1.98 5.64
CA LEU A 230 10.42 -3.20 4.84
C LEU A 230 9.31 -3.03 3.79
N LEU A 231 8.18 -2.44 4.18
CA LEU A 231 7.08 -2.15 3.25
C LEU A 231 7.56 -1.26 2.10
N LEU A 232 8.31 -0.20 2.42
CA LEU A 232 8.89 0.69 1.43
C LEU A 232 9.93 -0.02 0.55
N ALA A 233 10.85 -0.79 1.13
CA ALA A 233 11.83 -1.58 0.39
C ALA A 233 11.16 -2.57 -0.59
N THR A 234 10.05 -3.18 -0.16
CA THR A 234 9.26 -4.09 -0.99
C THR A 234 8.68 -3.37 -2.20
N TRP A 235 8.13 -2.16 -1.99
CA TRP A 235 7.58 -1.35 -3.08
C TRP A 235 8.65 -0.83 -4.03
N ILE A 236 9.75 -0.29 -3.48
CA ILE A 236 10.86 0.25 -4.28
C ILE A 236 11.51 -0.84 -5.11
N LYS A 237 11.73 -2.04 -4.57
CA LYS A 237 12.27 -3.18 -5.34
C LYS A 237 11.45 -3.48 -6.61
N ALA A 238 10.12 -3.30 -6.55
CA ALA A 238 9.24 -3.52 -7.71
C ALA A 238 9.15 -2.30 -8.65
N ASN A 239 9.23 -1.08 -8.10
CA ASN A 239 8.90 0.16 -8.80
C ASN A 239 10.10 1.09 -9.08
N HIS A 240 11.33 0.67 -8.75
CA HIS A 240 12.52 1.52 -8.86
C HIS A 240 12.68 2.14 -10.26
N SER A 241 12.52 1.35 -11.33
CA SER A 241 12.70 1.83 -12.71
C SER A 241 11.58 2.74 -13.22
N GLN A 242 10.41 2.71 -12.58
CA GLN A 242 9.22 3.47 -12.98
C GLN A 242 9.02 4.73 -12.14
N THR A 243 9.82 4.89 -11.09
CA THR A 243 9.75 6.03 -10.18
C THR A 243 10.96 6.93 -10.43
N ASP A 244 10.79 8.24 -10.42
CA ASP A 244 11.93 9.16 -10.50
C ASP A 244 12.68 9.23 -9.15
N ALA A 245 13.86 9.86 -9.14
CA ALA A 245 14.70 9.96 -7.94
C ALA A 245 14.07 10.82 -6.85
N GLU A 246 13.37 11.89 -7.23
CA GLU A 246 12.77 12.84 -6.30
C GLU A 246 11.60 12.19 -5.54
N ALA A 247 10.76 11.44 -6.24
CA ALA A 247 9.67 10.66 -5.65
C ALA A 247 10.21 9.56 -4.72
N ARG A 248 11.29 8.87 -5.10
CA ARG A 248 11.96 7.91 -4.20
C ARG A 248 12.49 8.58 -2.94
N GLU A 249 13.08 9.76 -3.07
CA GLU A 249 13.60 10.53 -1.94
C GLU A 249 12.48 10.95 -0.99
N ARG A 250 11.39 11.55 -1.51
CA ARG A 250 10.20 11.90 -0.70
C ARG A 250 9.65 10.69 0.04
N LEU A 251 9.53 9.54 -0.62
CA LEU A 251 9.08 8.31 0.03
C LEU A 251 10.00 7.84 1.15
N CYS A 252 11.33 7.88 0.93
CA CYS A 252 12.30 7.51 1.96
C CYS A 252 12.24 8.45 3.16
N GLN A 253 12.02 9.75 2.94
CA GLN A 253 11.86 10.77 3.99
C GLN A 253 10.67 10.52 4.93
N LEU A 254 9.71 9.69 4.54
CA LEU A 254 8.55 9.35 5.39
C LEU A 254 8.87 8.31 6.48
N VAL A 255 10.01 7.60 6.42
CA VAL A 255 10.37 6.60 7.43
C VAL A 255 10.94 7.27 8.67
N TRP A 256 10.42 6.97 9.86
CA TRP A 256 10.89 7.60 11.11
C TRP A 256 12.14 6.90 11.64
N LEU A 257 13.28 7.14 10.99
CA LEU A 257 14.52 6.39 11.21
C LEU A 257 14.98 6.32 12.68
N VAL A 258 14.73 7.34 13.49
CA VAL A 258 15.02 7.33 14.94
C VAL A 258 14.22 6.25 15.70
N GLN A 259 13.07 5.82 15.16
CA GLN A 259 12.20 4.78 15.73
C GLN A 259 12.55 3.35 15.28
N LEU A 260 13.58 3.18 14.44
CA LEU A 260 14.05 1.86 14.04
C LEU A 260 14.59 1.08 15.24
N SER A 261 14.45 -0.25 15.21
CA SER A 261 15.03 -1.11 16.23
C SER A 261 16.56 -1.14 16.11
N ARG A 262 17.22 -1.54 17.20
CA ARG A 262 18.69 -1.64 17.24
C ARG A 262 19.28 -2.49 16.10
N PRO A 263 18.76 -3.68 15.76
CA PRO A 263 19.21 -4.44 14.60
C PRO A 263 19.18 -3.65 13.29
N TYR A 264 18.10 -2.90 13.07
CA TYR A 264 17.94 -2.07 11.89
C TYR A 264 18.90 -0.88 11.88
N LEU A 265 19.00 -0.14 12.99
CA LEU A 265 19.93 0.97 13.14
C LEU A 265 21.39 0.55 12.90
N THR A 266 21.84 -0.55 13.54
CA THR A 266 23.26 -0.93 13.52
C THR A 266 23.67 -1.80 12.33
N SER A 267 22.71 -2.30 11.53
CA SER A 267 23.02 -3.20 10.42
C SER A 267 22.34 -2.78 9.13
N ALA A 268 21.01 -2.67 9.12
CA ALA A 268 20.28 -2.32 7.91
C ALA A 268 20.58 -0.89 7.45
N LEU A 269 20.44 0.10 8.33
CA LEU A 269 20.62 1.51 7.98
C LEU A 269 22.05 1.82 7.53
N LEU A 270 23.06 1.27 8.24
CA LEU A 270 24.46 1.45 7.85
C LEU A 270 24.79 0.78 6.50
N ALA A 271 24.19 -0.37 6.21
CA ALA A 271 24.38 -1.02 4.92
C ALA A 271 23.72 -0.23 3.79
N LEU A 272 22.50 0.28 3.99
CA LEU A 272 21.82 1.18 3.04
C LEU A 272 22.64 2.46 2.79
N ALA A 273 23.17 3.07 3.84
CA ALA A 273 24.02 4.25 3.73
C ALA A 273 25.31 3.97 2.95
N ALA A 274 25.95 2.82 3.21
CA ALA A 274 27.14 2.41 2.48
C ALA A 274 26.83 2.06 1.02
N ASP A 275 25.70 1.43 0.73
CA ASP A 275 25.24 1.17 -0.64
C ASP A 275 25.06 2.50 -1.40
N TYR A 276 24.42 3.49 -0.76
CA TYR A 276 24.20 4.83 -1.34
C TYR A 276 25.50 5.62 -1.59
N GLU A 277 26.48 5.58 -0.68
CA GLU A 277 27.75 6.31 -0.87
C GLU A 277 28.66 5.69 -1.94
N THR A 278 28.64 4.36 -2.08
CA THR A 278 29.58 3.66 -2.98
C THR A 278 29.14 3.64 -4.43
N GLU A 279 27.87 3.89 -4.72
CA GLU A 279 27.30 3.75 -6.04
C GLU A 279 26.77 5.08 -6.59
N ALA A 280 26.80 5.23 -7.91
CA ALA A 280 26.18 6.39 -8.54
C ALA A 280 24.67 6.35 -8.27
N ALA A 281 24.14 7.42 -7.68
CA ALA A 281 22.72 7.64 -7.47
C ALA A 281 21.92 7.21 -8.72
N GLY A 282 21.11 6.15 -8.59
CA GLY A 282 20.33 5.58 -9.70
C GLY A 282 20.41 4.07 -9.86
N LEU A 283 21.31 3.38 -9.16
CA LEU A 283 21.26 1.91 -9.09
C LEU A 283 20.22 1.44 -8.07
N PRO A 284 19.51 0.32 -8.34
CA PRO A 284 18.47 -0.20 -7.44
C PRO A 284 18.93 -0.52 -6.01
N CYS A 285 20.20 -0.81 -5.78
CA CYS A 285 20.76 -1.08 -4.44
C CYS A 285 21.05 0.21 -3.65
N ALA A 286 21.29 1.34 -4.32
CA ALA A 286 21.49 2.67 -3.74
C ALA A 286 20.16 3.46 -3.65
N TRP A 287 19.06 2.79 -3.33
CA TRP A 287 17.71 3.39 -3.40
C TRP A 287 17.36 4.29 -2.21
N PHE A 288 18.05 4.14 -1.08
CA PHE A 288 17.77 4.89 0.14
C PHE A 288 18.78 6.04 0.28
N PRO A 289 18.36 7.32 0.14
CA PRO A 289 19.27 8.44 -0.04
C PRO A 289 19.81 8.97 1.29
N ILE A 290 20.60 8.17 2.01
CA ILE A 290 21.20 8.55 3.29
C ILE A 290 22.72 8.39 3.24
N SER A 291 23.44 9.38 3.78
CA SER A 291 24.90 9.28 3.94
C SER A 291 25.29 8.48 5.18
N VAL A 292 26.50 7.92 5.20
CA VAL A 292 27.03 7.19 6.38
C VAL A 292 27.15 8.12 7.60
N PRO A 293 27.62 9.39 7.48
CA PRO A 293 27.61 10.32 8.61
C PRO A 293 26.21 10.58 9.19
N GLU A 294 25.21 10.76 8.33
CA GLU A 294 23.83 11.01 8.76
C GLU A 294 23.20 9.78 9.42
N ALA A 295 23.43 8.59 8.86
CA ALA A 295 23.06 7.33 9.51
C ALA A 295 23.70 7.21 10.90
N GLY A 296 24.98 7.58 11.03
CA GLY A 296 25.67 7.64 12.32
C GLY A 296 25.03 8.62 13.31
N PHE A 297 24.64 9.80 12.83
CA PHE A 297 23.93 10.79 13.64
C PHE A 297 22.56 10.28 14.11
N ILE A 298 21.78 9.62 13.23
CA ILE A 298 20.49 9.01 13.58
C ILE A 298 20.67 7.91 14.64
N ILE A 299 21.69 7.06 14.52
CA ILE A 299 22.00 6.04 15.53
C ILE A 299 22.31 6.69 16.88
N ALA A 300 23.13 7.75 16.89
CA ALA A 300 23.46 8.49 18.10
C ALA A 300 22.19 9.10 18.73
N LEU A 301 21.31 9.67 17.92
CA LEU A 301 20.05 10.27 18.38
C LEU A 301 19.08 9.22 18.93
N ALA A 302 18.92 8.08 18.24
CA ALA A 302 18.03 6.98 18.67
C ALA A 302 18.51 6.26 19.94
N THR A 303 19.81 6.34 20.24
CA THR A 303 20.40 5.75 21.46
C THR A 303 20.60 6.76 22.58
N ALA A 304 20.38 8.05 22.33
CA ALA A 304 20.47 9.09 23.34
C ALA A 304 19.38 8.88 24.42
N PRO A 305 19.73 9.02 25.71
CA PRO A 305 18.74 9.10 26.79
C PRO A 305 17.68 10.15 26.49
N ALA A 306 16.41 9.79 26.73
CA ALA A 306 15.29 10.71 26.50
C ALA A 306 15.44 11.99 27.33
N GLY A 307 15.07 13.13 26.75
CA GLY A 307 15.08 14.43 27.40
C GLY A 307 16.17 15.35 26.85
N GLN A 308 16.98 15.92 27.75
CA GLN A 308 17.94 16.98 27.40
C GLN A 308 19.01 16.53 26.41
N GLU A 309 19.45 15.26 26.47
CA GLU A 309 20.47 14.75 25.56
C GLU A 309 19.94 14.61 24.13
N THR A 310 18.72 14.06 23.96
CA THR A 310 18.04 14.03 22.66
C THR A 310 17.89 15.43 22.05
N GLU A 311 17.46 16.41 22.84
CA GLU A 311 17.27 17.79 22.38
C GLU A 311 18.61 18.47 22.02
N ALA A 312 19.66 18.23 22.82
CA ALA A 312 20.99 18.73 22.54
C ALA A 312 21.55 18.12 21.23
N THR A 313 21.39 16.81 21.02
CA THR A 313 21.82 16.13 19.79
C THR A 313 21.07 16.68 18.57
N LEU A 314 19.76 16.88 18.64
CA LEU A 314 18.97 17.52 17.56
C LEU A 314 19.48 18.93 17.25
N ARG A 315 19.75 19.75 18.27
CA ARG A 315 20.30 21.11 18.10
C ARG A 315 21.67 21.10 17.42
N LEU A 316 22.52 20.13 17.75
CA LEU A 316 23.83 19.98 17.12
C LEU A 316 23.72 19.57 15.65
N GLY A 317 22.73 18.75 15.30
CA GLY A 317 22.50 18.30 13.92
C GLY A 317 21.77 19.30 13.03
N GLY A 318 21.01 20.25 13.60
CA GLY A 318 20.19 21.20 12.84
C GLY A 318 20.91 22.01 11.74
N PRO A 319 22.18 22.44 11.91
CA PRO A 319 22.93 23.10 10.84
C PRO A 319 23.38 22.18 9.70
N LEU A 320 23.36 20.86 9.90
CA LEU A 320 23.89 19.86 8.96
C LEU A 320 22.78 19.08 8.25
N TYR A 321 21.64 18.88 8.91
CA TYR A 321 20.56 18.02 8.46
C TYR A 321 19.20 18.69 8.63
N ASP A 322 18.22 18.30 7.79
CA ASP A 322 16.83 18.71 7.99
C ASP A 322 16.19 17.95 9.17
N THR A 323 16.48 18.43 10.37
CA THR A 323 15.93 17.87 11.62
C THR A 323 14.42 18.01 11.77
N GLN A 324 13.74 18.69 10.83
CA GLN A 324 12.26 18.73 10.76
C GLN A 324 11.70 17.57 9.93
N SER A 325 12.54 16.86 9.19
CA SER A 325 12.16 15.66 8.44
C SER A 325 11.59 14.58 9.37
N PRO A 326 10.61 13.79 8.91
CA PRO A 326 10.07 12.67 9.68
C PRO A 326 11.15 11.66 10.13
N TRP A 327 12.29 11.58 9.45
CA TRP A 327 13.46 10.78 9.87
C TRP A 327 13.83 10.96 11.34
N TYR A 328 13.72 12.18 11.85
CA TYR A 328 14.13 12.56 13.19
C TYR A 328 13.00 12.52 14.22
N SER A 329 11.80 12.06 13.83
CA SER A 329 10.67 11.96 14.75
C SER A 329 10.98 11.05 15.92
N THR A 330 10.83 11.59 17.13
CA THR A 330 10.93 10.84 18.39
C THR A 330 9.60 10.24 18.82
N ILE A 331 8.51 10.56 18.10
CA ILE A 331 7.17 10.06 18.37
C ILE A 331 6.97 8.77 17.58
N PRO A 332 6.61 7.64 18.21
CA PRO A 332 6.35 6.38 17.50
C PRO A 332 5.04 6.42 16.71
N ARG A 333 4.98 5.67 15.60
CA ARG A 333 3.74 5.49 14.82
C ARG A 333 2.67 4.79 15.65
N PRO A 334 1.38 4.93 15.29
CA PRO A 334 0.32 4.17 15.96
C PRO A 334 0.60 2.67 15.94
N GLN A 335 0.46 2.03 17.09
CA GLN A 335 0.68 0.60 17.23
C GLN A 335 -0.50 -0.18 16.62
N CYS A 336 -0.22 -1.06 15.66
CA CYS A 336 -1.25 -1.90 15.01
C CYS A 336 -1.60 -3.18 15.79
N LEU A 337 -0.79 -3.53 16.81
CA LEU A 337 -1.04 -4.66 17.68
C LEU A 337 -1.87 -4.22 18.90
N SER A 338 -3.03 -4.84 19.07
CA SER A 338 -3.84 -4.67 20.29
C SER A 338 -3.16 -5.32 21.50
N GLY A 339 -3.68 -5.08 22.72
CA GLY A 339 -3.22 -5.78 23.92
C GLY A 339 -3.37 -7.31 23.85
N ALA A 340 -4.29 -7.83 23.04
CA ALA A 340 -4.44 -9.27 22.77
C ALA A 340 -3.45 -9.78 21.71
N GLY A 341 -2.76 -8.88 21.01
CA GLY A 341 -1.90 -9.20 19.89
C GLY A 341 -2.64 -9.45 18.57
N ARG A 342 -1.93 -10.09 17.63
CA ARG A 342 -2.46 -10.53 16.33
C ARG A 342 -2.07 -11.99 16.07
N HIS A 343 -3.05 -12.81 15.73
CA HIS A 343 -2.88 -14.26 15.56
C HIS A 343 -2.62 -14.64 14.11
N PHE A 344 -1.67 -15.55 13.92
CA PHE A 344 -1.35 -16.17 12.64
C PHE A 344 -1.33 -17.69 12.82
N GLU A 345 -2.18 -18.39 12.09
CA GLU A 345 -2.15 -19.85 12.04
C GLU A 345 -1.03 -20.32 11.12
N TRP A 346 -0.34 -21.39 11.54
CA TRP A 346 0.68 -22.05 10.77
C TRP A 346 0.44 -23.55 10.72
N ALA A 347 0.94 -24.20 9.66
CA ALA A 347 0.85 -25.63 9.49
C ALA A 347 2.10 -26.21 8.80
N ILE A 348 2.38 -27.48 9.08
CA ILE A 348 3.27 -28.34 8.29
C ILE A 348 2.44 -29.53 7.83
N SER A 349 2.41 -29.79 6.53
CA SER A 349 1.69 -30.94 5.99
C SER A 349 2.36 -32.26 6.37
N GLU A 350 1.57 -33.33 6.50
CA GLU A 350 2.12 -34.66 6.74
C GLU A 350 3.04 -35.12 5.60
N GLN A 351 2.78 -34.70 4.37
CA GLN A 351 3.67 -34.96 3.23
C GLN A 351 5.05 -34.33 3.45
N GLU A 352 5.12 -33.04 3.78
CA GLU A 352 6.39 -32.35 4.06
C GLU A 352 7.13 -32.99 5.24
N LEU A 353 6.39 -33.40 6.28
CA LEU A 353 6.95 -34.14 7.41
C LEU A 353 7.53 -35.49 6.98
N ARG A 354 6.81 -36.29 6.19
CA ARG A 354 7.31 -37.57 5.65
C ARG A 354 8.55 -37.39 4.81
N GLU A 355 8.53 -36.43 3.88
CA GLU A 355 9.68 -36.11 3.03
C GLU A 355 10.88 -35.61 3.84
N GLY A 356 10.65 -34.81 4.88
CA GLY A 356 11.66 -34.42 5.84
C GLY A 356 12.27 -35.62 6.57
N LEU A 357 11.42 -36.42 7.20
CA LEU A 357 11.84 -37.59 8.00
C LEU A 357 12.55 -38.64 7.14
N GLY A 358 12.16 -38.82 5.87
CA GLY A 358 12.85 -39.70 4.93
C GLY A 358 14.29 -39.27 4.60
N ARG A 359 14.66 -38.00 4.87
CA ARG A 359 16.02 -37.46 4.69
C ARG A 359 16.86 -37.51 5.98
N LEU A 360 16.32 -38.02 7.08
CA LEU A 360 16.99 -38.03 8.39
C LEU A 360 18.24 -38.91 8.36
N LYS A 361 19.37 -38.39 8.85
CA LYS A 361 20.65 -39.09 8.93
C LYS A 361 21.21 -39.01 10.35
N PRO A 362 22.02 -39.99 10.82
CA PRO A 362 22.53 -40.04 12.20
C PRO A 362 23.22 -38.78 12.72
N GLU A 363 23.87 -37.99 11.85
CA GLU A 363 24.74 -36.89 12.25
C GLU A 363 24.17 -35.49 11.99
N ARG A 364 22.99 -35.39 11.35
CA ARG A 364 22.44 -34.08 10.97
C ARG A 364 20.94 -34.01 11.25
N PRO A 365 20.49 -32.98 11.98
CA PRO A 365 19.07 -32.74 12.12
C PRO A 365 18.45 -32.44 10.74
N VAL A 366 17.19 -32.83 10.56
CA VAL A 366 16.38 -32.36 9.44
C VAL A 366 15.47 -31.25 9.91
N ASN A 367 15.40 -30.19 9.12
CA ASN A 367 14.47 -29.09 9.28
C ASN A 367 13.32 -29.27 8.29
N VAL A 368 12.09 -29.31 8.80
CA VAL A 368 10.86 -29.27 8.00
C VAL A 368 10.19 -27.94 8.25
N TYR A 369 9.85 -27.23 7.18
CA TYR A 369 9.33 -25.87 7.29
C TYR A 369 7.82 -25.84 7.21
N GLY A 370 7.20 -25.01 8.04
CA GLY A 370 5.78 -24.70 7.95
C GLY A 370 5.50 -23.48 7.09
N SER A 371 4.22 -23.33 6.77
CA SER A 371 3.64 -22.17 6.10
C SER A 371 2.57 -21.54 7.00
N PHE A 372 2.37 -20.24 6.84
CA PHE A 372 1.25 -19.50 7.41
C PHE A 372 0.09 -19.43 6.42
N ALA A 373 -1.11 -19.12 6.88
CA ALA A 373 -2.27 -18.94 6.01
C ALA A 373 -2.05 -17.88 4.90
N GLY A 374 -1.19 -16.88 5.14
CA GLY A 374 -0.81 -15.83 4.19
C GLY A 374 0.40 -16.15 3.31
N GLY A 375 1.02 -17.33 3.43
CA GLY A 375 2.21 -17.74 2.67
C GLY A 375 3.30 -18.36 3.53
N ASP A 376 4.45 -18.65 2.92
CA ASP A 376 5.53 -19.43 3.56
C ASP A 376 6.26 -18.70 4.69
N ARG A 377 6.11 -17.37 4.78
CA ARG A 377 6.83 -16.52 5.72
C ARG A 377 5.90 -15.46 6.28
N LEU A 378 6.10 -15.11 7.54
CA LEU A 378 5.43 -14.03 8.25
C LEU A 378 6.39 -12.84 8.37
N CYS A 379 5.99 -11.67 7.90
CA CYS A 379 6.71 -10.43 8.14
C CYS A 379 6.29 -9.82 9.48
N ALA A 380 7.24 -9.58 10.38
CA ALA A 380 7.03 -8.88 11.64
C ALA A 380 8.34 -8.25 12.14
N ARG A 381 8.26 -7.07 12.76
CA ARG A 381 9.40 -6.28 13.23
C ARG A 381 10.44 -6.03 12.13
N GLY A 382 9.98 -5.84 10.90
CA GLY A 382 10.85 -5.71 9.71
C GLY A 382 11.59 -7.00 9.29
N PHE A 383 11.34 -8.16 9.88
CA PHE A 383 12.00 -9.41 9.48
C PHE A 383 11.00 -10.43 8.95
N GLU A 384 11.50 -11.40 8.19
CA GLU A 384 10.74 -12.58 7.78
C GLU A 384 10.94 -13.72 8.77
N TRP A 385 9.84 -14.31 9.23
CA TRP A 385 9.80 -15.40 10.18
C TRP A 385 9.22 -16.65 9.53
N LYS A 386 9.84 -17.80 9.78
CA LYS A 386 9.38 -19.10 9.29
C LYS A 386 9.32 -20.11 10.42
N VAL A 387 8.23 -20.86 10.49
CA VAL A 387 8.14 -21.98 11.45
C VAL A 387 8.96 -23.15 10.93
N MET A 388 9.73 -23.77 11.81
CA MET A 388 10.57 -24.91 11.49
C MET A 388 10.40 -26.00 12.55
N CYS A 389 10.07 -27.22 12.13
CA CYS A 389 10.17 -28.41 12.95
C CYS A 389 11.53 -29.07 12.70
N GLN A 390 12.35 -29.15 13.74
CA GLN A 390 13.64 -29.81 13.68
C GLN A 390 13.58 -31.19 14.34
N VAL A 391 14.01 -32.20 13.61
CA VAL A 391 14.06 -33.60 14.07
C VAL A 391 15.50 -34.09 14.05
N GLN A 392 15.95 -34.67 15.16
CA GLN A 392 17.26 -35.32 15.25
C GLN A 392 17.10 -36.84 15.16
N HIS A 393 18.10 -37.51 14.58
CA HIS A 393 18.11 -38.97 14.52
C HIS A 393 18.12 -39.58 15.92
N GLU A 394 17.35 -40.66 16.13
CA GLU A 394 17.15 -41.33 17.43
C GLU A 394 16.61 -40.44 18.57
N ALA A 395 16.32 -39.17 18.31
CA ALA A 395 15.74 -38.31 19.32
C ALA A 395 14.31 -38.75 19.60
N THR A 396 14.01 -38.92 20.89
CA THR A 396 12.65 -39.06 21.38
C THR A 396 11.92 -37.71 21.37
N SER A 397 12.27 -36.82 20.46
CA SER A 397 11.62 -35.52 20.35
C SER A 397 11.99 -34.77 19.09
N ALA A 398 11.00 -34.07 18.53
CA ALA A 398 11.23 -32.95 17.63
C ALA A 398 10.93 -31.62 18.33
N GLY A 399 11.68 -30.59 17.94
CA GLY A 399 11.48 -29.23 18.40
C GLY A 399 10.85 -28.36 17.33
N CYS A 400 10.08 -27.36 17.74
CA CYS A 400 9.49 -26.36 16.85
C CYS A 400 10.09 -24.99 17.13
N PHE A 401 10.59 -24.33 16.09
CA PHE A 401 11.41 -23.13 16.16
C PHE A 401 10.86 -22.07 15.20
N LEU A 402 11.27 -20.82 15.43
CA LEU A 402 11.14 -19.74 14.46
C LEU A 402 12.52 -19.44 13.87
N GLU A 403 12.63 -19.53 12.56
CA GLU A 403 13.77 -19.02 11.80
C GLU A 403 13.49 -17.58 11.40
N CYS A 404 14.45 -16.69 11.64
CA CYS A 404 14.41 -15.29 11.26
C CYS A 404 15.37 -15.06 10.09
N ALA A 405 14.94 -14.30 9.09
CA ALA A 405 15.75 -13.96 7.93
C ALA A 405 15.59 -12.48 7.56
N MET A 406 16.63 -11.94 6.92
CA MET A 406 16.50 -10.66 6.23
C MET A 406 15.50 -10.82 5.07
N PRO A 407 14.52 -9.91 4.92
CA PRO A 407 13.51 -10.03 3.87
C PRO A 407 14.08 -9.98 2.46
N ALA A 408 13.44 -10.69 1.53
CA ALA A 408 13.86 -10.70 0.12
C ALA A 408 13.77 -9.32 -0.55
N ALA A 409 13.05 -8.36 0.04
CA ALA A 409 13.00 -6.97 -0.40
C ALA A 409 14.40 -6.31 -0.45
N TYR A 410 15.32 -6.72 0.43
CA TYR A 410 16.68 -6.20 0.48
C TYR A 410 17.68 -7.00 -0.37
N ASP A 411 17.25 -8.12 -0.96
CA ASP A 411 18.06 -8.92 -1.87
C ASP A 411 18.03 -8.31 -3.28
N VAL A 412 18.77 -7.22 -3.44
CA VAL A 412 18.95 -6.48 -4.70
C VAL A 412 20.40 -6.64 -5.15
N PRO A 413 20.69 -6.90 -6.44
CA PRO A 413 22.07 -7.02 -6.91
C PRO A 413 22.88 -5.78 -6.53
N GLY A 414 24.05 -5.99 -5.93
CA GLY A 414 24.92 -4.91 -5.42
C GLY A 414 24.70 -4.58 -3.93
N SER A 415 23.52 -4.88 -3.37
CA SER A 415 23.23 -4.52 -1.99
C SER A 415 24.02 -5.33 -0.96
N ARG A 416 24.44 -4.67 0.11
CA ARG A 416 25.07 -5.28 1.28
C ARG A 416 24.10 -6.03 2.20
N LEU A 417 22.79 -5.95 2.00
CA LEU A 417 21.77 -6.58 2.86
C LEU A 417 21.18 -7.90 2.32
N GLY A 418 21.48 -8.25 1.06
CA GLY A 418 20.93 -9.42 0.40
C GLY A 418 21.43 -10.77 0.92
N SER A 419 21.19 -11.80 0.13
CA SER A 419 21.55 -13.20 0.43
C SER A 419 23.06 -13.42 0.65
N SER A 420 23.90 -12.54 0.11
CA SER A 420 25.35 -12.52 0.32
C SER A 420 25.82 -11.66 1.49
N SER A 421 24.90 -11.07 2.26
CA SER A 421 25.24 -10.19 3.39
C SER A 421 26.03 -10.92 4.47
N LYS A 422 26.97 -10.20 5.09
CA LYS A 422 27.66 -10.61 6.31
C LYS A 422 27.11 -9.93 7.56
N ALA A 423 25.97 -9.23 7.44
CA ALA A 423 25.33 -8.58 8.57
C ALA A 423 24.83 -9.64 9.57
N ALA A 424 25.14 -9.41 10.85
CA ALA A 424 24.67 -10.26 11.94
C ALA A 424 24.08 -9.35 13.03
N ALA A 425 22.85 -9.64 13.42
CA ALA A 425 22.16 -8.92 14.47
C ALA A 425 21.33 -9.87 15.33
N THR A 426 21.12 -9.50 16.60
CA THR A 426 20.19 -10.22 17.49
C THR A 426 18.83 -9.58 17.36
N VAL A 427 17.89 -10.30 16.75
CA VAL A 427 16.52 -9.84 16.56
C VAL A 427 15.63 -10.36 17.68
N GLY A 428 14.77 -9.49 18.21
CA GLY A 428 13.74 -9.86 19.16
C GLY A 428 12.36 -9.94 18.51
N LEU A 429 11.52 -10.81 19.02
CA LEU A 429 10.10 -10.88 18.68
C LEU A 429 9.31 -11.07 19.98
N GLU A 430 8.45 -10.12 20.31
CA GLU A 430 7.46 -10.29 21.37
C GLU A 430 6.29 -11.07 20.80
N ALA A 431 6.25 -12.37 21.05
CA ALA A 431 5.20 -13.23 20.53
C ALA A 431 4.89 -14.40 21.46
N ARG A 432 3.69 -14.96 21.31
CA ARG A 432 3.29 -16.25 21.89
C ARG A 432 3.20 -17.28 20.78
N PHE A 433 3.99 -18.34 20.85
CA PHE A 433 3.95 -19.46 19.91
C PHE A 433 3.38 -20.68 20.58
N ALA A 434 2.40 -21.29 19.93
CA ALA A 434 1.74 -22.50 20.39
C ALA A 434 1.76 -23.57 19.31
N VAL A 435 1.92 -24.81 19.75
CA VAL A 435 1.73 -26.03 18.94
C VAL A 435 0.45 -26.69 19.43
N HIS A 436 -0.44 -27.07 18.52
CA HIS A 436 -1.73 -27.66 18.86
C HIS A 436 -1.66 -29.19 18.91
N SER A 437 -2.39 -29.78 19.83
CA SER A 437 -2.73 -31.20 19.85
C SER A 437 -4.24 -31.39 19.91
N TRP A 438 -4.66 -32.63 19.73
CA TRP A 438 -6.04 -33.00 19.56
C TRP A 438 -6.40 -34.23 20.39
N GLY A 439 -7.33 -34.05 21.32
CA GLY A 439 -7.97 -35.12 22.08
C GLY A 439 -9.40 -35.31 21.57
N GLY A 440 -9.62 -36.34 20.75
CA GLY A 440 -10.90 -36.51 20.04
C GLY A 440 -11.14 -35.34 19.07
N SER A 441 -12.28 -34.65 19.20
CA SER A 441 -12.63 -33.50 18.36
C SER A 441 -12.17 -32.14 18.91
N ALA A 442 -11.58 -32.06 20.11
CA ALA A 442 -11.22 -30.79 20.75
C ALA A 442 -9.75 -30.37 20.49
N ARG A 443 -9.54 -29.10 20.09
CA ARG A 443 -8.21 -28.46 19.95
C ARG A 443 -7.67 -28.09 21.33
N GLN A 444 -6.39 -28.36 21.57
CA GLN A 444 -5.69 -27.95 22.78
C GLN A 444 -4.32 -27.37 22.46
N ASP A 445 -3.87 -26.40 23.26
CA ASP A 445 -2.51 -25.91 23.21
C ASP A 445 -1.60 -26.93 23.90
N ALA A 446 -0.93 -27.79 23.13
CA ALA A 446 -0.04 -28.83 23.64
C ALA A 446 1.26 -28.24 24.19
N PHE A 447 1.70 -27.15 23.58
CA PHE A 447 2.88 -26.40 23.95
C PHE A 447 2.59 -24.92 23.73
N VAL A 448 3.02 -24.08 24.67
CA VAL A 448 2.96 -22.61 24.57
C VAL A 448 4.28 -22.05 25.07
N HIS A 449 4.83 -21.10 24.32
CA HIS A 449 5.99 -20.33 24.75
C HIS A 449 5.82 -18.85 24.43
N GLU A 450 6.28 -18.00 25.33
CA GLU A 450 6.34 -16.55 25.15
C GLU A 450 7.78 -16.12 24.86
N PHE A 451 8.00 -15.48 23.72
CA PHE A 451 9.30 -14.98 23.33
C PHE A 451 9.54 -13.59 23.89
N LYS A 452 10.73 -13.42 24.49
CA LYS A 452 11.35 -12.13 24.75
C LYS A 452 12.79 -12.22 24.27
N ALA A 453 13.09 -11.58 23.14
CA ALA A 453 14.43 -11.38 22.56
C ALA A 453 15.54 -12.34 23.04
N GLN A 454 15.43 -13.63 22.73
CA GLN A 454 16.44 -14.64 23.05
C GLN A 454 16.58 -15.65 21.91
N ARG A 455 17.77 -16.26 21.81
CA ARG A 455 18.04 -17.45 20.99
C ARG A 455 17.52 -18.65 21.79
N VAL A 456 16.49 -19.34 21.33
CA VAL A 456 15.82 -20.34 22.18
C VAL A 456 15.65 -21.69 21.47
N ASN A 457 15.93 -22.76 22.22
CA ASN A 457 15.68 -24.15 21.85
C ASN A 457 14.34 -24.62 22.45
N PHE A 458 13.47 -25.28 21.69
CA PHE A 458 12.11 -25.62 22.15
C PHE A 458 11.66 -27.06 21.95
N ALA A 459 10.71 -27.41 22.82
CA ALA A 459 9.75 -28.53 22.84
C ALA A 459 10.33 -29.92 22.54
N ARG A 460 10.09 -30.86 23.46
CA ARG A 460 10.31 -32.28 23.18
C ARG A 460 8.99 -32.92 22.72
N LEU A 461 8.75 -33.06 21.41
CA LEU A 461 7.63 -33.86 20.89
C LEU A 461 7.89 -35.36 21.10
N GLN A 462 7.57 -35.91 22.28
CA GLN A 462 7.88 -37.31 22.58
C GLN A 462 7.15 -38.29 21.64
N PRO A 463 7.86 -39.04 20.76
CA PRO A 463 7.27 -40.16 20.06
C PRO A 463 7.13 -41.33 21.04
N ALA A 464 6.02 -42.04 20.96
CA ALA A 464 5.96 -43.39 21.49
C ALA A 464 6.95 -44.24 20.67
N GLY A 465 7.98 -44.81 21.32
CA GLY A 465 9.05 -45.54 20.64
C GLY A 465 8.50 -46.65 19.72
N GLY A 466 8.78 -46.55 18.42
CA GLY A 466 8.32 -47.47 17.38
C GLY A 466 8.85 -47.11 15.99
N VAL A 467 8.79 -48.05 15.06
CA VAL A 467 9.40 -48.00 13.70
C VAL A 467 8.77 -46.92 12.80
N GLU A 468 7.67 -46.30 13.22
CA GLU A 468 6.95 -45.27 12.47
C GLU A 468 6.89 -43.96 13.28
N VAL A 469 7.87 -43.07 13.07
CA VAL A 469 8.04 -41.81 13.84
C VAL A 469 6.74 -40.97 13.90
N LEU A 470 5.94 -40.99 12.83
CA LEU A 470 4.67 -40.26 12.76
C LEU A 470 3.56 -40.86 13.63
N ALA A 471 3.59 -42.17 13.92
CA ALA A 471 2.62 -42.80 14.82
C ALA A 471 2.72 -42.19 16.23
N GLY A 472 3.94 -41.82 16.66
CA GLY A 472 4.16 -41.10 17.91
C GLY A 472 3.59 -39.67 17.92
N TRP A 473 3.27 -39.11 16.75
CA TRP A 473 2.74 -37.74 16.60
C TRP A 473 1.25 -37.72 16.26
N ALA A 474 0.55 -38.85 16.33
CA ALA A 474 -0.87 -38.94 15.97
C ALA A 474 -1.76 -37.91 16.70
N ALA A 475 -1.43 -37.56 17.95
CA ALA A 475 -2.16 -36.53 18.70
C ALA A 475 -1.95 -35.10 18.17
N TYR A 476 -0.90 -34.84 17.38
CA TYR A 476 -0.55 -33.54 16.84
C TYR A 476 -0.94 -33.38 15.36
N LEU A 477 -1.22 -34.50 14.68
CA LEU A 477 -1.63 -34.53 13.29
C LEU A 477 -3.15 -34.55 13.20
N ARG A 478 -3.76 -33.48 12.68
CA ARG A 478 -5.20 -33.45 12.41
C ARG A 478 -5.51 -32.80 11.06
N ASP A 479 -6.62 -33.26 10.50
CA ASP A 479 -7.41 -32.78 9.35
C ASP A 479 -7.52 -33.83 8.25
N GLY A 480 -8.69 -34.47 8.18
CA GLY A 480 -9.15 -35.27 7.06
C GLY A 480 -8.13 -36.27 6.52
N ARG A 481 -8.17 -36.52 5.22
CA ARG A 481 -7.30 -37.48 4.51
C ARG A 481 -5.81 -37.09 4.47
N LEU A 482 -5.38 -35.95 5.02
CA LEU A 482 -4.06 -35.38 4.73
C LEU A 482 -3.14 -35.05 5.91
N GLY A 483 -3.62 -35.01 7.17
CA GLY A 483 -2.80 -34.85 8.39
C GLY A 483 -1.93 -33.56 8.42
N ARG A 484 -2.07 -32.72 9.43
CA ARG A 484 -1.22 -31.51 9.55
C ARG A 484 -0.77 -31.29 10.99
N LEU A 485 0.51 -30.96 11.17
CA LEU A 485 1.00 -30.36 12.41
C LEU A 485 0.62 -28.88 12.37
N THR A 486 -0.11 -28.41 13.37
CA THR A 486 -0.68 -27.05 13.37
C THR A 486 -0.30 -26.28 14.63
N GLY A 487 -0.37 -24.96 14.53
CA GLY A 487 -0.19 -24.10 15.69
C GLY A 487 -0.55 -22.65 15.39
N THR A 488 -0.28 -21.79 16.37
CA THR A 488 -0.53 -20.35 16.28
C THR A 488 0.70 -19.57 16.70
N LEU A 489 1.03 -18.50 15.97
CA LEU A 489 1.95 -17.46 16.37
C LEU A 489 1.16 -16.17 16.61
N THR A 490 1.22 -15.65 17.83
CA THR A 490 0.53 -14.41 18.23
C THR A 490 1.56 -13.32 18.44
N LEU A 491 1.58 -12.30 17.59
CA LEU A 491 2.44 -11.13 17.77
C LEU A 491 1.87 -10.25 18.86
N LEU A 492 2.69 -9.82 19.82
CA LEU A 492 2.29 -9.02 20.97
C LEU A 492 2.83 -7.59 20.82
N ALA A 493 2.06 -6.62 21.31
CA ALA A 493 2.58 -5.26 21.45
C ALA A 493 3.78 -5.27 22.42
N ARG A 494 4.76 -4.40 22.14
CA ARG A 494 5.90 -4.24 23.07
C ARG A 494 5.35 -3.59 24.34
N ALA A 495 5.59 -4.25 25.48
CA ALA A 495 5.19 -3.77 26.80
C ALA A 495 6.00 -2.55 27.24
#